data_AF-A0A183B4J4-F1
#
_entry.id   AF-A0A183B4J4-F1
#
_cell.length_a   1.000
_cell.length_b   1.000
_cell.length_c   1.000
_cell.angle_alpha   90.00
_cell.angle_beta   90.00
_cell.angle_gamma   90.00
#
_symmetry.space_group_name_H-M   'P 1'
#
loop_
_entity.id
_entity.type
_entity.pdbx_description
1 polymer ?
#
loop_
_entity_poly.entity_id
_entity_poly.type
_entity_poly.pdbx_seq_one_letter_code
_entity_poly.pdbx_strand_id
1 'polypeptide(L)'
;MVRNPNRGIREFILDLLTQAAKCDFGDLLDMQLKNRLIAGINNTVLQNELLKLSSPTFKYGRAYCEQYQDIRAATCRLPSNLQPCSIHSRLNPRKLMLQPDVSNRLHNPPHTM
;
A
#
# COMPACT_ATOMS: atom_id res chain seq x y z
N MET A 1 -14.28 -6.83 -9.60
CA MET A 1 -14.92 -5.75 -8.83
C MET A 1 -14.19 -4.45 -9.14
N VAL A 2 -14.92 -3.36 -9.38
CA VAL A 2 -14.34 -2.03 -9.66
C VAL A 2 -14.82 -1.05 -8.59
N ARG A 3 -13.92 -0.22 -8.07
CA ARG A 3 -14.21 0.76 -7.01
C ARG A 3 -15.12 1.86 -7.55
N ASN A 4 -16.29 2.04 -6.95
CA ASN A 4 -17.11 3.23 -7.20
C ASN A 4 -16.31 4.52 -6.84
N PRO A 5 -16.24 5.54 -7.71
CA PRO A 5 -15.49 6.77 -7.44
C PRO A 5 -15.82 7.43 -6.09
N ASN A 6 -17.10 7.36 -5.68
CA ASN A 6 -17.63 7.96 -4.46
C ASN A 6 -17.33 7.15 -3.19
N ARG A 7 -16.83 5.92 -3.34
CA ARG A 7 -16.57 5.00 -2.22
C ARG A 7 -15.13 5.09 -1.74
N GLY A 8 -14.85 5.11 -0.45
CA GLY A 8 -13.47 5.20 0.04
C GLY A 8 -12.57 4.04 -0.41
N ILE A 9 -11.25 4.28 -0.60
CA ILE A 9 -10.29 3.23 -0.94
C ILE A 9 -10.17 2.18 0.16
N ARG A 10 -10.26 2.62 1.44
CA ARG A 10 -10.23 1.73 2.61
C ARG A 10 -11.42 0.77 2.60
N GLU A 11 -12.62 1.27 2.34
CA GLU A 11 -13.82 0.43 2.23
C GLU A 11 -13.72 -0.55 1.06
N PHE A 12 -13.25 -0.10 -0.09
CA PHE A 12 -13.02 -0.97 -1.24
C PHE A 12 -12.02 -2.09 -0.94
N ILE A 13 -10.93 -1.79 -0.24
CA ILE A 13 -9.94 -2.77 0.19
C ILE A 13 -10.56 -3.78 1.17
N LEU A 14 -11.42 -3.33 2.08
CA LEU A 14 -12.12 -4.23 3.00
C LEU A 14 -13.02 -5.21 2.23
N ASP A 15 -13.83 -4.74 1.29
CA ASP A 15 -14.66 -5.64 0.48
C ASP A 15 -13.84 -6.62 -0.33
N LEU A 16 -12.71 -6.16 -0.87
CA LEU A 16 -11.80 -7.03 -1.62
C LEU A 16 -11.30 -8.18 -0.74
N LEU A 17 -10.93 -7.90 0.51
CA LEU A 17 -10.55 -8.91 1.49
C LEU A 17 -11.71 -9.82 1.88
N THR A 18 -12.90 -9.27 2.12
CA THR A 18 -14.10 -10.05 2.42
C THR A 18 -14.46 -11.01 1.28
N GLN A 19 -14.28 -10.59 0.03
CA GLN A 19 -14.45 -11.48 -1.12
C GLN A 19 -13.36 -12.54 -1.19
N ALA A 20 -12.11 -12.16 -0.94
CA ALA A 20 -11.00 -13.10 -0.98
C ALA A 20 -11.06 -14.16 0.12
N ALA A 21 -11.63 -13.84 1.28
CA ALA A 21 -11.87 -14.79 2.37
C ALA A 21 -12.81 -15.95 1.99
N LYS A 22 -13.54 -15.83 0.89
CA LYS A 22 -14.42 -16.89 0.35
C LYS A 22 -13.73 -17.77 -0.68
N CYS A 23 -12.48 -17.49 -1.02
CA CYS A 23 -11.75 -18.16 -2.07
C CYS A 23 -10.52 -18.84 -1.49
N ASP A 24 -10.22 -20.03 -1.97
CA ASP A 24 -8.93 -20.65 -1.70
C ASP A 24 -7.94 -20.24 -2.80
N PHE A 25 -7.03 -19.33 -2.45
CA PHE A 25 -5.95 -18.89 -3.32
C PHE A 25 -4.61 -19.53 -2.98
N GLY A 26 -4.52 -20.29 -1.88
CA GLY A 26 -3.25 -20.78 -1.33
C GLY A 26 -2.16 -19.71 -1.32
N ASP A 27 -0.99 -20.08 -1.83
CA ASP A 27 0.20 -19.21 -1.90
C ASP A 27 0.06 -18.02 -2.87
N LEU A 28 -0.99 -18.00 -3.70
CA LEU A 28 -1.23 -16.92 -4.66
C LEU A 28 -2.07 -15.78 -4.08
N LEU A 29 -2.51 -15.87 -2.82
CA LEU A 29 -3.40 -14.90 -2.18
C LEU A 29 -2.90 -13.45 -2.34
N ASP A 30 -1.64 -13.19 -2.00
CA ASP A 30 -1.03 -11.87 -2.08
C ASP A 30 -1.02 -11.32 -3.52
N MET A 31 -0.60 -12.14 -4.48
CA MET A 31 -0.56 -11.76 -5.89
C MET A 31 -1.96 -11.48 -6.43
N GLN A 32 -2.93 -12.34 -6.10
CA GLN A 32 -4.32 -12.18 -6.52
C GLN A 32 -4.95 -10.92 -5.94
N LEU A 33 -4.73 -10.64 -4.65
CA LEU A 33 -5.20 -9.43 -4.00
C LEU A 33 -4.57 -8.17 -4.62
N LYS A 34 -3.26 -8.18 -4.89
CA LYS A 34 -2.58 -7.07 -5.55
C LYS A 34 -3.14 -6.81 -6.95
N ASN A 35 -3.29 -7.85 -7.77
CA ASN A 35 -3.81 -7.73 -9.13
C ASN A 35 -5.25 -7.21 -9.14
N ARG A 36 -6.10 -7.71 -8.25
CA ARG A 36 -7.50 -7.25 -8.11
C ARG A 36 -7.59 -5.83 -7.56
N LEU A 37 -6.68 -5.42 -6.67
CA LEU A 37 -6.58 -4.04 -6.19
C LEU A 37 -6.27 -3.08 -7.35
N ILE A 38 -5.27 -3.41 -8.18
CA ILE A 38 -4.89 -2.60 -9.35
C ILE A 38 -6.06 -2.51 -10.34
N ALA A 39 -6.61 -3.65 -10.75
CA ALA A 39 -7.71 -3.71 -11.71
C ALA A 39 -8.99 -3.01 -11.20
N GLY A 40 -9.19 -2.96 -9.89
CA GLY A 40 -10.36 -2.33 -9.27
C GLY A 40 -10.24 -0.83 -9.03
N ILE A 41 -9.06 -0.21 -9.19
CA ILE A 41 -8.88 1.23 -8.96
C ILE A 41 -9.20 2.03 -10.22
N ASN A 42 -10.15 2.96 -10.18
CA ASN A 42 -10.46 3.80 -11.36
C ASN A 42 -9.48 4.94 -11.65
N ASN A 43 -8.52 5.20 -10.75
CA ASN A 43 -7.54 6.26 -10.94
C ASN A 43 -6.31 5.71 -11.67
N THR A 44 -6.12 6.12 -12.92
CA THR A 44 -5.04 5.62 -13.80
C THR A 44 -3.65 5.96 -13.29
N VAL A 45 -3.46 7.12 -12.65
CA VAL A 45 -2.18 7.51 -12.04
C VAL A 45 -1.83 6.55 -10.91
N LEU A 46 -2.78 6.29 -10.00
CA LEU A 46 -2.62 5.35 -8.89
C LEU A 46 -2.38 3.92 -9.40
N GLN A 47 -3.13 3.47 -10.42
CA GLN A 47 -2.88 2.17 -11.05
C GLN A 47 -1.44 2.05 -11.58
N ASN A 48 -0.96 3.05 -12.32
CA ASN A 48 0.39 3.05 -12.87
C ASN A 48 1.46 3.00 -11.79
N GLU A 49 1.29 3.71 -10.67
CA GLU A 49 2.23 3.65 -9.56
C GLU A 49 2.22 2.28 -8.87
N LEU A 50 1.05 1.65 -8.74
CA LEU A 50 0.95 0.28 -8.19
C LEU A 50 1.57 -0.76 -9.13
N LEU A 51 1.49 -0.56 -10.45
CA LEU A 51 2.12 -1.43 -11.45
C LEU A 51 3.66 -1.37 -11.37
N LYS A 52 4.23 -0.23 -10.96
CA LYS A 52 5.69 -0.07 -10.77
C LYS A 52 6.22 -0.78 -9.52
N LEU A 53 5.37 -1.17 -8.59
CA LEU A 53 5.79 -1.93 -7.41
C LEU A 53 6.23 -3.34 -7.84
N SER A 54 7.52 -3.64 -7.73
CA SER A 54 8.08 -4.95 -8.11
C SER A 54 7.66 -6.09 -7.20
N SER A 55 7.31 -5.80 -5.93
CA SER A 55 6.90 -6.81 -4.96
C SER A 55 5.50 -7.35 -5.29
N PRO A 56 5.29 -8.68 -5.31
CA PRO A 56 3.95 -9.27 -5.47
C PRO A 56 3.07 -9.13 -4.21
N THR A 57 3.63 -8.68 -3.09
CA THR A 57 2.94 -8.63 -1.80
C THR A 57 1.86 -7.55 -1.78
N PHE A 58 0.65 -7.94 -1.39
CA PHE A 58 -0.52 -7.06 -1.31
C PHE A 58 -0.33 -5.93 -0.30
N LYS A 59 0.39 -6.19 0.81
CA LYS A 59 0.68 -5.22 1.87
C LYS A 59 1.20 -3.88 1.34
N TYR A 60 2.11 -3.90 0.37
CA TYR A 60 2.67 -2.66 -0.21
C TYR A 60 1.64 -1.90 -1.05
N GLY A 61 0.86 -2.63 -1.86
CA GLY A 61 -0.22 -2.02 -2.65
C GLY A 61 -1.28 -1.36 -1.77
N ARG A 62 -1.70 -2.03 -0.69
CA ARG A 62 -2.63 -1.49 0.32
C ARG A 62 -2.08 -0.21 0.96
N ALA A 63 -0.87 -0.26 1.52
CA ALA A 63 -0.28 0.88 2.22
C ALA A 63 -0.09 2.10 1.31
N TYR A 64 0.23 1.86 0.04
CA TYR A 64 0.35 2.91 -0.97
C TYR A 64 -1.00 3.56 -1.27
N CYS A 65 -2.05 2.75 -1.45
CA CYS A 65 -3.41 3.22 -1.69
C CYS A 65 -3.96 4.08 -0.54
N GLU A 66 -3.76 3.64 0.70
CA GLU A 66 -4.20 4.34 1.90
C GLU A 66 -3.52 5.72 2.02
N GLN A 67 -2.20 5.78 1.83
CA GLN A 67 -1.45 7.04 1.84
C GLN A 67 -1.87 7.99 0.72
N TYR A 68 -2.08 7.49 -0.49
CA TYR A 68 -2.53 8.32 -1.62
C TYR A 68 -3.87 9.00 -1.31
N GLN A 69 -4.80 8.29 -0.66
CA GLN A 69 -6.06 8.88 -0.23
C GLN A 69 -5.88 9.91 0.88
N ASP A 70 -5.01 9.67 1.86
CA ASP A 70 -4.77 10.61 2.96
C ASP A 70 -4.16 11.93 2.44
N ILE A 71 -3.21 11.85 1.50
CA ILE A 71 -2.63 13.03 0.82
C ILE A 71 -3.72 13.81 0.09
N ARG A 72 -4.55 13.14 -0.72
CA ARG A 72 -5.63 13.81 -1.46
C ARG A 72 -6.69 14.42 -0.53
N ALA A 73 -7.04 13.74 0.55
CA ALA A 73 -7.98 14.23 1.53
C ALA A 73 -7.45 15.47 2.27
N ALA A 74 -6.14 15.52 2.54
CA ALA A 74 -5.49 16.70 3.12
C ALA A 74 -5.48 17.88 2.14
N THR A 75 -5.19 17.63 0.84
CA THR A 75 -5.20 18.68 -0.19
C THR A 75 -6.61 19.25 -0.43
N CYS A 76 -7.66 18.44 -0.35
CA CYS A 76 -9.05 18.91 -0.50
C CYS A 76 -9.59 19.71 0.69
N ARG A 77 -8.89 19.75 1.84
CA ARG A 77 -9.32 20.49 3.05
C ARG A 77 -8.76 21.91 3.14
N LEU A 78 -7.93 22.34 2.20
CA LEU A 78 -7.44 23.72 2.15
C LEU A 78 -8.51 24.64 1.51
N PRO A 79 -8.86 25.77 2.14
CA PRO A 79 -9.92 26.65 1.67
C PRO A 79 -9.58 27.27 0.31
N SER A 80 -10.63 27.50 -0.47
CA SER A 80 -10.73 27.69 -1.92
C SER A 80 -10.03 28.89 -2.55
N ASN A 81 -8.93 29.42 -1.99
CA ASN A 81 -8.33 30.67 -2.48
C ASN A 81 -6.90 30.59 -3.04
N LEU A 82 -6.28 29.41 -3.13
CA LEU A 82 -4.96 29.29 -3.75
C LEU A 82 -4.98 28.31 -4.92
N GLN A 83 -4.48 28.80 -6.06
CA GLN A 83 -4.32 28.14 -7.36
C GLN A 83 -3.89 26.66 -7.29
N PRO A 84 -4.18 25.84 -8.31
CA PRO A 84 -3.82 24.42 -8.31
C PRO A 84 -2.29 24.30 -8.26
N CYS A 85 -1.74 23.90 -7.12
CA CYS A 85 -0.31 23.64 -7.02
C CYS A 85 0.03 22.39 -7.84
N SER A 86 0.57 22.61 -9.04
CA SER A 86 1.43 21.64 -9.73
C SER A 86 2.60 21.29 -8.80
N ILE A 87 2.57 20.13 -8.13
CA ILE A 87 3.78 19.64 -7.45
C ILE A 87 3.96 18.15 -7.72
N HIS A 88 5.05 17.90 -8.44
CA HIS A 88 5.69 16.63 -8.70
C HIS A 88 6.18 16.02 -7.37
N SER A 89 5.32 15.33 -6.61
CA SER A 89 5.77 14.67 -5.38
C SER A 89 6.51 13.37 -5.71
N ARG A 90 7.84 13.42 -5.65
CA ARG A 90 8.72 12.24 -5.72
C ARG A 90 8.33 11.24 -4.63
N LEU A 91 7.74 10.11 -5.05
CA LEU A 91 7.53 8.94 -4.22
C LEU A 91 8.91 8.36 -3.89
N ASN A 92 9.29 8.32 -2.62
CA ASN A 92 10.51 7.64 -2.19
C ASN A 92 10.16 6.24 -1.65
N PRO A 93 10.34 5.16 -2.45
CA PRO A 93 10.03 3.80 -2.01
C PRO A 93 10.98 3.27 -0.92
N ARG A 94 12.09 3.96 -0.61
CA ARG A 94 13.12 3.46 0.33
C ARG A 94 12.71 3.46 1.80
N LYS A 95 11.66 4.19 2.20
CA LYS A 95 11.21 4.20 3.60
C LYS A 95 10.44 2.93 4.02
N LEU A 96 10.11 2.05 3.09
CA LEU A 96 9.40 0.78 3.35
C LEU A 96 10.33 -0.42 3.65
N MET A 97 11.65 -0.23 3.62
CA MET A 97 12.65 -1.26 3.95
C MET A 97 13.36 -0.96 5.28
N LEU A 98 12.69 -1.21 6.39
CA LEU A 98 13.22 -1.35 7.76
C LEU A 98 12.07 -2.03 8.52
N GLN A 99 12.11 -3.29 8.99
CA GLN A 99 13.17 -4.13 9.56
C GLN A 99 12.81 -5.63 9.41
N PRO A 100 13.74 -6.54 9.73
CA PRO A 100 13.40 -7.61 10.68
C PRO A 100 14.27 -7.53 11.95
N ASP A 101 13.60 -7.45 13.09
CA ASP A 101 14.17 -7.74 14.41
C ASP A 101 14.35 -9.26 14.52
N VAL A 102 15.57 -9.73 14.74
CA VAL A 102 15.83 -11.10 15.19
C VAL A 102 16.73 -11.03 16.41
N SER A 103 16.08 -11.03 17.57
CA SER A 103 16.64 -11.41 18.86
C SER A 103 17.50 -12.67 18.74
N ASN A 104 18.77 -12.59 19.17
CA ASN A 104 19.53 -13.75 19.63
C ASN A 104 20.53 -13.31 20.71
N ARG A 105 20.11 -13.44 21.98
CA ARG A 105 21.04 -13.59 23.10
C ARG A 105 21.47 -15.06 23.17
N LEU A 106 22.77 -15.35 23.05
CA LEU A 106 23.38 -16.39 23.87
C LEU A 106 24.92 -16.31 23.94
N HIS A 107 25.39 -16.17 25.19
CA HIS A 107 26.69 -16.52 25.77
C HIS A 107 28.02 -15.98 25.19
N ASN A 108 28.72 -15.25 26.07
CA ASN A 108 30.15 -14.96 26.03
C ASN A 108 30.84 -15.88 27.07
N PRO A 109 31.99 -16.51 26.78
CA PRO A 109 32.88 -17.01 27.82
C PRO A 109 34.11 -16.09 28.01
N PRO A 110 34.61 -15.91 29.24
CA PRO A 110 35.84 -15.18 29.48
C PRO A 110 37.04 -16.11 29.29
N HIS A 111 38.10 -15.64 28.65
CA HIS A 111 39.42 -16.25 28.81
C HIS A 111 40.46 -15.20 29.18
N THR A 112 40.80 -15.25 30.47
CA THR A 112 42.04 -14.77 31.08
C THR A 112 43.20 -15.64 30.57
N MET A 113 44.31 -15.02 30.16
CA MET A 113 45.68 -15.43 30.47
C MET A 113 46.57 -14.20 30.49
#